data_AF-A0A7K3R244-F1
#
_entry.id   AF-A0A7K3R244-F1
#
_cell.length_a   1.000
_cell.length_b   1.000
_cell.length_c   1.000
_cell.angle_alpha   90.00
_cell.angle_beta   90.00
_cell.angle_gamma   90.00
#
_symmetry.space_group_name_H-M   'P 1'
#
loop_
_entity.id
_entity.type
_entity.pdbx_description
1 polymer ?
#
loop_
_entity_poly.entity_id
_entity_poly.type
_entity_poly.pdbx_seq_one_letter_code
_entity_poly.pdbx_strand_id
1 'polypeptide(L)'
;MRDTTCDLVGIDPDEAKLDQYAQRIRNHVQPYLSGLTFTVLNSADATRRALVVDLPAGPMAPHLVDGTAARAKHQQAAAAPNRYRDHTAWMAEHQLERAYGDRATRAAHSNEALQQLLDHVRQTVTLRHRESSAWSHAPWRCRFNVLQPHSVSC
;
A
#
# COMPACT_ATOMS: atom_id res chain seq x y z
N MET A 1 29.36 3.70 -15.15
CA MET A 1 28.83 3.91 -16.51
C MET A 1 27.62 4.80 -16.36
N ARG A 2 27.69 6.04 -16.85
CA ARG A 2 26.67 7.07 -16.69
C ARG A 2 25.86 7.04 -17.99
N ASP A 3 24.62 6.55 -17.95
CA ASP A 3 23.73 6.73 -19.10
C ASP A 3 23.24 8.18 -19.06
N THR A 4 23.92 9.04 -19.80
CA THR A 4 23.72 10.50 -19.78
C THR A 4 23.09 11.00 -21.09
N THR A 5 22.70 10.06 -21.95
CA THR A 5 22.10 10.31 -23.25
C THR A 5 20.60 10.07 -23.08
N CYS A 6 19.81 11.14 -23.00
CA CYS A 6 18.34 11.04 -23.04
C CYS A 6 17.83 10.74 -24.46
N ASP A 7 18.52 9.87 -25.20
CA ASP A 7 18.10 9.44 -26.52
C ASP A 7 17.14 8.27 -26.35
N LEU A 8 15.88 8.49 -26.71
CA LEU A 8 14.87 7.43 -26.69
C LEU A 8 15.22 6.41 -27.78
N VAL A 9 15.82 5.27 -27.40
CA VAL A 9 16.15 4.17 -28.34
C VAL A 9 14.90 3.41 -28.79
N GLY A 10 13.87 3.39 -27.93
CA GLY A 10 12.59 2.75 -28.19
C GLY A 10 12.59 1.24 -27.96
N ILE A 11 11.40 0.67 -27.78
CA ILE A 11 11.14 -0.78 -27.75
C ILE A 11 10.17 -1.16 -28.88
N ASP A 12 10.30 -2.37 -29.42
CA ASP A 12 9.29 -2.94 -30.29
C ASP A 12 8.18 -3.57 -29.42
N PRO A 13 6.92 -3.08 -29.47
CA PRO A 13 5.85 -3.64 -28.66
C PRO A 13 5.34 -4.99 -29.16
N ASP A 14 5.55 -5.34 -30.43
CA ASP A 14 5.16 -6.66 -30.95
C ASP A 14 6.12 -7.74 -30.42
N GLU A 15 7.36 -7.35 -30.09
CA GLU A 15 8.32 -8.18 -29.37
C GLU A 15 8.20 -8.07 -27.84
N ALA A 16 7.67 -6.96 -27.32
CA ALA A 16 7.50 -6.73 -25.88
C ALA A 16 6.33 -7.53 -25.30
N LYS A 17 6.61 -8.79 -24.97
CA LYS A 17 5.64 -9.70 -24.34
C LYS A 17 5.44 -9.33 -22.87
N LEU A 18 4.56 -8.36 -22.61
CA LEU A 18 4.26 -7.82 -21.28
C LEU A 18 3.92 -8.92 -20.27
N ASP A 19 3.15 -9.93 -20.67
CA ASP A 19 2.81 -11.07 -19.81
C ASP A 19 4.06 -11.87 -19.39
N GLN A 20 5.04 -11.99 -20.28
CA GLN A 20 6.30 -12.65 -19.94
C GLN A 20 7.14 -11.82 -18.97
N TYR A 21 7.13 -10.49 -19.11
CA TYR A 21 7.78 -9.61 -18.13
C TYR A 21 7.11 -9.69 -16.76
N ALA A 22 5.78 -9.64 -16.71
CA ALA A 22 5.01 -9.80 -15.48
C ALA A 22 5.31 -11.16 -14.82
N GLN A 23 5.28 -12.25 -15.60
CA GLN A 23 5.57 -13.59 -15.11
C GLN A 23 7.01 -13.72 -14.60
N ARG A 24 7.97 -13.10 -15.31
CA ARG A 24 9.37 -13.11 -14.88
C ARG A 24 9.57 -12.36 -13.57
N ILE A 25 8.97 -11.19 -13.42
CA ILE A 25 9.01 -10.43 -12.16
C ILE A 25 8.39 -11.25 -11.03
N ARG A 26 7.23 -11.86 -11.26
CA ARG A 26 6.55 -12.70 -10.27
C ARG A 26 7.41 -13.86 -9.78
N ASN A 27 8.19 -14.47 -10.66
CA ASN A 27 8.99 -15.65 -10.34
C ASN A 27 10.34 -15.32 -9.69
N HIS A 28 10.86 -14.11 -9.91
CA HIS A 28 12.22 -13.74 -9.49
C HIS A 28 12.27 -12.61 -8.47
N VAL A 29 11.13 -12.05 -8.06
CA VAL A 29 11.08 -10.96 -7.08
C VAL A 29 10.26 -11.37 -5.86
N GLN A 30 10.89 -11.31 -4.68
CA GLN A 30 10.29 -11.71 -3.41
C GLN A 30 10.49 -10.62 -2.34
N PRO A 31 9.48 -10.22 -1.55
CA PRO A 31 8.09 -10.61 -1.68
C PRO A 31 7.47 -10.08 -2.98
N TYR A 32 6.35 -10.68 -3.39
CA TYR A 32 5.64 -10.32 -4.62
C TYR A 32 5.33 -8.82 -4.71
N LEU A 33 5.60 -8.22 -5.87
CA LEU A 33 5.26 -6.85 -6.19
C LEU A 33 3.79 -6.76 -6.63
N SER A 34 2.91 -6.34 -5.73
CA SER A 34 1.53 -5.99 -6.08
C SER A 34 1.45 -4.58 -6.67
N GLY A 35 0.48 -4.34 -7.56
CA GLY A 35 0.22 -3.01 -8.13
C GLY A 35 1.18 -2.53 -9.21
N LEU A 36 2.01 -3.42 -9.76
CA LEU A 36 2.91 -3.09 -10.87
C LEU A 36 2.11 -2.84 -12.15
N THR A 37 2.36 -1.71 -12.81
CA THR A 37 1.63 -1.30 -14.01
C THR A 37 2.59 -1.09 -15.18
N PHE A 38 2.24 -1.64 -16.34
CA PHE A 38 2.96 -1.48 -17.59
C PHE A 38 2.21 -0.51 -18.50
N THR A 39 2.86 0.57 -18.92
CA THR A 39 2.29 1.56 -19.83
C THR A 39 3.20 1.73 -21.04
N VAL A 40 2.67 1.55 -22.24
CA VAL A 40 3.41 1.85 -23.47
C VAL A 40 3.14 3.30 -23.85
N LEU A 41 4.18 4.12 -23.87
CA LEU A 41 4.14 5.50 -24.36
C LEU A 41 4.65 5.54 -25.79
N ASN A 42 3.95 6.28 -26.65
CA ASN A 42 4.37 6.52 -28.02
C ASN A 42 5.01 7.91 -28.11
N SER A 43 6.07 8.03 -28.91
CA SER A 43 6.59 9.33 -29.32
C SER A 43 5.53 10.10 -30.12
N ALA A 44 5.62 11.42 -30.16
CA ALA A 44 4.63 12.28 -30.83
C ALA A 44 4.48 11.95 -32.33
N ASP A 45 5.57 11.50 -32.94
CA ASP A 45 5.69 11.05 -34.34
C ASP A 45 5.47 9.54 -34.51
N ALA A 46 5.10 8.82 -33.45
CA ALA A 46 4.83 7.37 -33.42
C ALA A 46 5.97 6.45 -33.89
N THR A 47 7.16 7.00 -34.15
CA THR A 47 8.35 6.26 -34.64
C THR A 47 9.05 5.47 -33.55
N ARG A 48 8.88 5.89 -32.29
CA ARG A 48 9.51 5.30 -31.10
C ARG A 48 8.47 5.06 -30.03
N ARG A 49 8.67 3.99 -29.26
CA ARG A 49 7.77 3.60 -28.18
C ARG A 49 8.59 3.28 -26.93
N ALA A 50 8.08 3.61 -25.76
CA ALA A 50 8.74 3.37 -24.48
C ALA A 50 7.83 2.52 -23.59
N LEU A 51 8.38 1.49 -22.94
CA LEU A 51 7.69 0.80 -21.87
C LEU A 51 8.01 1.48 -20.55
N VAL A 52 7.00 2.11 -19.95
CA VAL A 52 7.05 2.66 -18.61
C VAL A 52 6.52 1.61 -17.65
N VAL A 53 7.30 1.31 -16.62
CA VAL A 53 6.90 0.42 -15.53
C VAL A 53 6.75 1.27 -14.29
N ASP A 54 5.54 1.33 -13.75
CA ASP A 54 5.27 1.98 -12.47
C ASP A 54 5.36 0.93 -11.35
N LEU A 55 6.20 1.23 -10.36
CA LEU A 55 6.47 0.36 -9.22
C LEU A 55 6.02 1.08 -7.95
N PRO A 56 4.96 0.61 -7.26
CA PRO A 56 4.54 1.21 -6.02
C PRO A 56 5.59 0.98 -4.92
N ALA A 57 5.60 1.87 -3.93
CA ALA A 57 6.42 1.68 -2.75
C ALA A 57 5.98 0.38 -2.03
N GLY A 58 6.90 -0.58 -1.90
CA GLY A 58 6.63 -1.86 -1.25
C GLY A 58 6.26 -1.67 0.24
N PRO A 59 5.17 -2.29 0.72
CA PRO A 59 4.62 -2.02 2.06
C PRO A 59 5.53 -2.50 3.19
N MET A 60 6.11 -3.71 3.08
CA MET A 60 7.07 -4.26 4.03
C MET A 60 8.08 -5.16 3.30
N ALA A 61 9.33 -5.18 3.81
CA ALA A 61 10.53 -5.80 3.23
C ALA A 61 11.13 -5.16 1.96
N PRO A 62 12.48 -5.00 1.88
CA PRO A 62 13.17 -4.84 0.60
C PRO A 62 12.86 -6.04 -0.32
N HIS A 63 12.61 -5.77 -1.60
CA HIS A 63 12.44 -6.84 -2.58
C HIS A 63 13.79 -7.47 -2.88
N LEU A 64 13.85 -8.79 -2.79
CA LEU A 64 14.95 -9.64 -3.21
C LEU A 64 14.72 -10.02 -4.68
N VAL A 65 15.80 -10.00 -5.46
CA VAL A 65 15.80 -10.41 -6.86
C VAL A 65 16.70 -11.62 -7.03
N ASP A 66 16.12 -12.71 -7.52
CA ASP A 66 16.83 -13.97 -7.78
C ASP A 66 17.43 -13.99 -9.20
N GLY A 67 18.66 -14.48 -9.32
CA GLY A 67 19.16 -15.08 -10.57
C GLY A 67 19.60 -14.15 -11.72
N THR A 68 19.88 -12.85 -11.52
CA THR A 68 20.24 -11.94 -12.65
C THR A 68 21.62 -11.28 -12.59
N ALA A 69 22.31 -11.23 -11.45
CA ALA A 69 23.69 -10.74 -11.41
C ALA A 69 24.68 -11.89 -11.71
N ALA A 70 25.70 -11.65 -12.53
CA ALA A 70 26.80 -12.60 -12.74
C ALA A 70 27.43 -13.10 -11.41
N ARG A 71 27.34 -12.28 -10.36
CA ARG A 71 27.74 -12.59 -8.98
C ARG A 71 26.77 -13.54 -8.25
N ALA A 72 25.46 -13.41 -8.50
CA ALA A 72 24.41 -14.26 -7.90
C ALA A 72 24.46 -15.70 -8.43
N LYS A 73 24.97 -15.91 -9.65
CA LYS A 73 25.12 -17.25 -10.23
C LYS A 73 26.18 -18.10 -9.52
N HIS A 74 27.20 -17.47 -8.94
CA HIS A 74 28.26 -18.16 -8.19
C HIS A 74 27.95 -18.35 -6.70
N GLN A 75 27.04 -17.54 -6.13
CA GLN A 75 26.75 -17.53 -4.69
C GLN A 75 25.34 -18.01 -4.33
N GLN A 76 24.45 -18.25 -5.32
CA GLN A 76 23.03 -18.63 -5.11
C GLN A 76 22.29 -17.72 -4.10
N ALA A 77 22.73 -16.47 -3.96
CA ALA A 77 22.20 -15.55 -2.97
C ALA A 77 21.17 -14.61 -3.63
N ALA A 78 19.98 -14.55 -3.04
CA ALA A 78 18.98 -13.53 -3.34
C ALA A 78 19.55 -12.16 -2.96
N ALA A 79 19.50 -11.18 -3.86
CA ALA A 79 20.09 -9.87 -3.63
C ALA A 79 19.02 -8.79 -3.60
N ALA A 80 19.09 -7.87 -2.64
CA ALA A 80 18.18 -6.72 -2.60
C ALA A 80 18.78 -5.53 -3.36
N PRO A 81 18.21 -5.11 -4.49
CA PRO A 81 18.61 -3.86 -5.13
C PRO A 81 18.18 -2.66 -4.29
N ASN A 82 19.05 -1.66 -4.20
CA ASN A 82 18.77 -0.35 -3.65
C ASN A 82 19.10 0.71 -4.70
N ARG A 83 18.11 1.53 -5.05
CA ARG A 83 18.28 2.60 -6.03
C ARG A 83 18.72 3.87 -5.33
N TYR A 84 19.90 4.37 -5.70
CA TYR A 84 20.36 5.69 -5.34
C TYR A 84 20.43 6.53 -6.61
N ARG A 85 19.53 7.50 -6.74
CA ARG A 85 19.43 8.37 -7.92
C ARG A 85 19.36 7.56 -9.23
N ASP A 86 20.43 7.63 -10.02
CA ASP A 86 20.62 7.02 -11.33
C ASP A 86 21.24 5.62 -11.28
N HIS A 87 21.71 5.16 -10.12
CA HIS A 87 22.38 3.87 -9.97
C HIS A 87 21.65 2.92 -9.03
N THR A 88 21.75 1.63 -9.34
CA THR A 88 21.26 0.55 -8.49
C THR A 88 22.46 -0.20 -7.93
N ALA A 89 22.56 -0.24 -6.60
CA ALA A 89 23.55 -1.03 -5.87
C ALA A 89 22.88 -2.23 -5.19
N TRP A 90 23.65 -3.27 -4.89
CA TRP A 90 23.17 -4.43 -4.13
C TRP A 90 23.39 -4.19 -2.64
N MET A 91 22.36 -4.37 -1.83
CA MET A 91 22.46 -4.20 -0.39
C MET A 91 23.26 -5.33 0.24
N ALA A 92 24.19 -4.98 1.12
CA ALA A 92 24.79 -5.92 2.05
C ALA A 92 23.80 -6.29 3.17
N GLU A 93 24.05 -7.39 3.87
CA GLU A 93 23.16 -7.90 4.94
C GLU A 93 22.87 -6.87 6.04
N HIS A 94 23.89 -6.17 6.56
CA HIS A 94 23.68 -5.12 7.56
C HIS A 94 22.83 -3.93 7.05
N GLN A 95 22.84 -3.68 5.73
CA GLN A 95 22.00 -2.65 5.12
C GLN A 95 20.55 -3.13 5.01
N LEU A 96 20.36 -4.43 4.71
CA LEU A 96 19.05 -5.07 4.73
C LEU A 96 18.45 -5.00 6.12
N GLU A 97 19.19 -5.42 7.14
CA GLU A 97 18.79 -5.36 8.54
C GLU A 97 18.37 -3.94 8.95
N ARG A 98 19.21 -2.95 8.65
CA ARG A 98 18.88 -1.54 8.92
C ARG A 98 17.59 -1.11 8.22
N ALA A 99 17.42 -1.44 6.93
CA ALA A 99 16.21 -1.08 6.20
C ALA A 99 14.94 -1.73 6.76
N TYR A 100 15.04 -2.96 7.29
CA TYR A 100 13.96 -3.61 8.02
C TYR A 100 13.68 -2.88 9.35
N GLY A 101 14.71 -2.59 10.13
CA GLY A 101 14.59 -1.86 11.41
C GLY A 101 13.95 -0.48 11.24
N ASP A 102 14.37 0.29 10.24
CA ASP A 102 13.82 1.61 9.94
C ASP A 102 12.32 1.54 9.60
N ARG A 103 11.90 0.50 8.85
CA ARG A 103 10.48 0.30 8.50
C ARG A 103 9.65 -0.11 9.69
N ALA A 104 10.16 -1.03 10.52
CA ALA A 104 9.49 -1.45 11.75
C ALA A 104 9.30 -0.25 12.70
N THR A 105 10.32 0.60 12.83
CA THR A 105 10.25 1.83 13.64
C THR A 105 9.18 2.79 13.12
N ARG A 106 9.11 3.02 11.79
CA ARG A 106 8.05 3.85 11.19
C ARG A 106 6.65 3.27 11.40
N ALA A 107 6.49 1.95 11.30
CA ALA A 107 5.22 1.28 11.54
C ALA A 107 4.79 1.42 13.01
N ALA A 108 5.72 1.23 13.96
CA ALA A 108 5.48 1.43 15.39
C ALA A 108 4.99 2.86 15.69
N HIS A 109 5.70 3.88 15.18
CA HIS A 109 5.29 5.28 15.36
C HIS A 109 3.92 5.59 14.75
N SER A 110 3.61 5.02 13.58
CA SER A 110 2.29 5.21 12.95
C SER A 110 1.17 4.59 13.81
N ASN A 111 1.43 3.42 14.40
CA ASN A 111 0.48 2.74 15.28
C ASN A 111 0.29 3.48 16.61
N GLU A 112 1.38 4.00 17.21
CA GLU A 112 1.33 4.86 18.40
C GLU A 112 0.47 6.11 18.16
N ALA A 113 0.69 6.80 17.04
CA ALA A 113 -0.09 7.98 16.67
C ALA A 113 -1.58 7.65 16.46
N LEU A 114 -1.90 6.52 15.82
CA LEU A 114 -3.27 6.05 15.68
C LEU A 114 -3.93 5.77 17.02
N GLN A 115 -3.21 5.11 17.94
CA GLN A 115 -3.72 4.80 19.27
C GLN A 115 -4.03 6.08 20.07
N GLN A 116 -3.14 7.08 20.01
CA GLN A 116 -3.38 8.39 20.64
C GLN A 116 -4.63 9.08 20.09
N LEU A 117 -4.86 9.03 18.78
CA LEU A 117 -6.07 9.58 18.16
C LEU A 117 -7.33 8.84 18.62
N LEU A 118 -7.28 7.50 18.69
CA LEU A 118 -8.41 6.69 19.16
C LEU A 118 -8.74 7.00 20.63
N ASP A 119 -7.74 7.14 21.48
CA ASP A 119 -7.93 7.47 22.89
C ASP A 119 -8.49 8.88 23.06
N HIS A 120 -8.01 9.85 22.27
CA HIS A 120 -8.56 11.20 22.24
C HIS A 120 -10.04 11.23 21.82
N VAL A 121 -10.40 10.48 20.77
CA VAL A 121 -11.80 10.37 20.32
C VAL A 121 -12.67 9.71 21.39
N ARG A 122 -12.20 8.63 22.03
CA ARG A 122 -12.92 7.96 23.12
C ARG A 122 -13.17 8.90 24.29
N GLN A 123 -12.17 9.67 24.71
CA GLN A 123 -12.30 10.65 25.78
C GLN A 123 -13.30 11.75 25.40
N THR A 124 -13.22 12.27 24.17
CA THR A 124 -14.12 13.33 23.69
C THR A 124 -15.57 12.86 23.65
N VAL A 125 -15.82 11.67 23.11
CA VAL A 125 -17.19 11.10 23.03
C VAL A 125 -17.74 10.80 24.42
N THR A 126 -16.94 10.23 25.32
CA THR A 126 -17.40 9.91 26.69
C THR A 126 -17.67 11.17 27.51
N LEU A 127 -16.83 12.22 27.38
CA LEU A 127 -17.08 13.52 28.00
C LEU A 127 -18.34 14.18 27.44
N ARG A 128 -18.51 14.22 26.11
CA ARG A 128 -19.74 14.75 25.49
C ARG A 128 -20.99 13.96 25.86
N HIS A 129 -20.89 12.64 26.04
CA HIS A 129 -22.03 11.83 26.50
C HIS A 129 -22.40 12.14 27.95
N ARG A 130 -21.42 12.42 28.83
CA ARG A 130 -21.70 12.88 30.19
C ARG A 130 -22.40 14.24 30.20
N GLU A 131 -21.94 15.17 29.37
CA GLU A 131 -22.58 16.50 29.23
C GLU A 131 -23.96 16.43 28.56
N SER A 132 -24.16 15.55 27.57
CA SER A 132 -25.43 15.36 26.87
C SER A 132 -26.45 14.51 27.63
N SER A 133 -26.02 13.74 28.64
CA SER A 133 -26.92 12.98 29.52
C SER A 133 -27.69 13.86 30.52
N ALA A 134 -27.51 15.18 30.48
CA ALA A 134 -28.30 16.14 31.24
C ALA A 134 -29.71 16.37 30.66
N TRP A 135 -30.04 15.85 29.47
CA TRP A 135 -31.42 15.86 28.99
C TRP A 135 -32.18 14.68 29.58
N SER A 136 -32.81 14.98 30.70
CA SER A 136 -33.84 14.19 31.35
C SER A 136 -34.88 13.78 30.30
N HIS A 137 -34.95 12.49 29.98
CA HIS A 137 -36.18 11.94 29.41
C HIS A 137 -37.24 12.05 30.52
N ALA A 138 -38.00 13.14 30.52
CA ALA A 138 -39.31 13.13 31.15
C ALA A 138 -40.08 11.97 30.49
N PRO A 139 -40.59 10.99 31.25
CA PRO A 139 -41.42 9.96 30.67
C PRO A 139 -42.70 10.65 30.19
N TRP A 140 -42.80 10.85 28.88
CA TRP A 140 -44.06 11.17 28.24
C TRP A 140 -44.99 10.00 28.53
N ARG A 141 -45.81 10.14 29.57
CA ARG A 141 -46.95 9.26 29.84
C ARG A 141 -47.93 9.44 28.69
N CYS A 142 -47.76 8.67 27.61
CA CYS A 142 -48.83 8.41 26.67
C CYS A 142 -49.92 7.64 27.42
N ARG A 143 -50.98 8.33 27.85
CA ARG A 143 -52.25 7.67 28.21
C ARG A 143 -52.81 7.08 26.93
N PHE A 144 -52.58 5.78 26.71
CA PHE A 144 -53.42 5.00 25.83
C PHE A 144 -54.80 4.91 26.48
N ASN A 145 -55.75 5.70 25.97
CA ASN A 145 -57.14 5.59 26.36
C ASN A 145 -57.72 4.38 25.63
N VAL A 146 -57.66 3.21 26.25
CA VAL A 146 -58.41 2.04 25.78
C VAL A 146 -59.88 2.29 26.12
N LEU A 147 -60.65 2.74 25.13
CA LEU A 147 -62.10 2.71 25.16
C LEU A 147 -62.54 1.26 25.41
N GLN A 148 -63.08 0.98 26.59
CA GLN A 148 -63.77 -0.28 26.85
C GLN A 148 -65.08 -0.30 26.03
N PRO A 149 -65.40 -1.41 25.34
CA PRO A 149 -66.73 -1.56 24.76
C PRO A 149 -67.74 -1.84 25.87
N HIS A 150 -68.73 -0.96 25.98
CA HIS A 150 -69.92 -1.19 26.81
C HIS A 150 -70.68 -2.41 26.27
N SER A 151 -70.89 -3.37 27.17
CA SER A 151 -71.92 -4.40 27.03
C SER A 151 -73.30 -3.75 27.07
N VAL A 152 -74.13 -3.99 26.06
CA VAL A 152 -75.59 -3.93 26.18
C VAL A 152 -76.18 -5.15 25.49
N SER A 153 -76.78 -6.01 26.31
CA SER A 153 -77.70 -7.06 25.89
C SER A 153 -79.06 -6.46 25.53
N CYS A 154 -79.68 -6.99 24.49
CA CYS A 154 -81.11 -7.27 24.42
C CYS A 154 -81.27 -8.73 24.01
#